data_AF-A0A1J0R4J4-F1
#
_entry.id   AF-A0A1J0R4J4-F1
#
_cell.length_a   1.000
_cell.length_b   1.000
_cell.length_c   1.000
_cell.angle_alpha   90.00
_cell.angle_beta   90.00
_cell.angle_gamma   90.00
#
_symmetry.space_group_name_H-M   'P 1'
#
loop_
_entity.id
_entity.type
_entity.pdbx_description
1 polymer ?
#
loop_
_entity_poly.entity_id
_entity_poly.type
_entity_poly.pdbx_seq_one_letter_code
_entity_poly.pdbx_strand_id
1 'polypeptide(L)'
;MPDKAKALAVLAIVSTLKVTADPAAGSNAASYMATCGLLLAATKDPAVENIEDTWTAIHNKILQANMSAAPTEWHQQFLTADNKAQAWDPNGKTKGKPSEWAEQWHTWAEQAEAIAGESDAEAKAKIAALQALKGAARKAAQLELAALIKRAEKIVEKLNAIKGKDQKPRKQQVKELLKTALYGQADGQSEFENADGKARAPRNREMCKAGAKVGTAETLADVMLCLCVDGTGTPAGGTNKVCADKSNDHISAVFPLSTGGQLKNVFDQLRKGCGKEGDSKTTAAEIRAALTAIRGQITIKNSDGYLGKYDSDANCNGDQSSGFCVKYANYALGTNGDYDRIVWVLNAEKAAELIEETAREIKTAEALTSVLETLEQEAWTVAARAAILTEHKAAESSIQPVSVQKEAQSKKCSQYHNNETHCPIDTCEYDKTKKECKPKAGSESTETGAGASGCAWHSTDKTACENDKTGEKQNCAWRKGKHGQYDKDTERCRNDIFF
;
A
#
# COMPACT_ATOMS: atom_id res chain seq x y z
N MET A 1 0.46 23.52 20.53
CA MET A 1 -0.62 22.80 21.27
C MET A 1 -1.82 22.72 20.34
N PRO A 2 -2.56 21.60 20.33
CA PRO A 2 -3.08 21.05 19.08
C PRO A 2 -4.44 21.60 18.63
N ASP A 3 -4.64 21.53 17.31
CA ASP A 3 -5.86 21.87 16.60
C ASP A 3 -7.07 21.01 17.00
N LYS A 4 -8.24 21.64 16.97
CA LYS A 4 -9.52 20.98 17.20
C LYS A 4 -9.93 20.16 15.97
N ALA A 5 -9.61 18.87 15.98
CA ALA A 5 -10.11 17.93 14.98
C ALA A 5 -11.65 17.93 14.95
N LYS A 6 -12.24 18.20 13.78
CA LYS A 6 -13.68 18.05 13.55
C LYS A 6 -14.02 16.56 13.45
N ALA A 7 -14.49 15.97 14.55
CA ALA A 7 -15.09 14.64 14.52
C ALA A 7 -16.46 14.74 13.82
N LEU A 8 -16.58 14.20 12.59
CA LEU A 8 -17.87 13.98 11.96
C LEU A 8 -18.55 12.77 12.62
N ALA A 9 -19.43 13.02 13.59
CA ALA A 9 -20.30 11.99 14.14
C ALA A 9 -21.46 11.74 13.16
N VAL A 10 -21.40 10.63 12.42
CA VAL A 10 -22.52 10.16 11.59
C VAL A 10 -23.57 9.55 12.52
N LEU A 11 -24.58 10.35 12.90
CA LEU A 11 -25.73 9.86 13.65
C LEU A 11 -26.67 9.10 12.70
N ALA A 12 -26.72 7.77 12.83
CA ALA A 12 -27.72 6.96 12.15
C ALA A 12 -29.09 7.18 12.83
N ILE A 13 -29.96 7.99 12.21
CA ILE A 13 -31.31 8.24 12.72
C ILE A 13 -32.19 7.03 12.40
N VAL A 14 -32.38 6.15 13.39
CA VAL A 14 -33.39 5.08 13.33
C VAL A 14 -34.76 5.69 13.64
N SER A 15 -35.49 6.07 12.59
CA SER A 15 -36.85 6.60 12.70
C SER A 15 -37.85 5.52 13.10
N THR A 16 -38.15 5.40 14.40
CA THR A 16 -39.20 4.49 14.90
C THR A 16 -40.59 5.02 14.59
N LEU A 17 -41.16 4.62 13.44
CA LEU A 17 -42.58 4.79 13.16
C LEU A 17 -43.42 3.86 14.06
N LYS A 18 -43.99 4.40 15.14
CA LYS A 18 -45.01 3.69 15.91
C LYS A 18 -46.29 3.62 15.10
N VAL A 19 -46.74 2.40 14.80
CA VAL A 19 -48.05 2.13 14.19
C VAL A 19 -48.71 1.03 15.01
N THR A 20 -49.98 1.21 15.33
CA THR A 20 -50.85 0.17 15.87
C THR A 20 -51.11 -0.90 14.81
N ALA A 21 -50.57 -2.10 15.00
CA ALA A 21 -50.74 -3.24 14.12
C ALA A 21 -51.60 -4.35 14.77
N ASP A 22 -52.22 -5.17 13.92
CA ASP A 22 -52.69 -6.51 14.27
C ASP A 22 -51.47 -7.34 14.77
N PRO A 23 -51.51 -7.99 15.95
CA PRO A 23 -50.35 -8.68 16.54
C PRO A 23 -49.79 -9.85 15.70
N ALA A 24 -50.48 -10.30 14.65
CA ALA A 24 -49.93 -11.27 13.69
C ALA A 24 -49.18 -10.62 12.51
N ALA A 25 -49.62 -9.44 12.06
CA ALA A 25 -49.14 -8.79 10.84
C ALA A 25 -47.74 -8.15 11.02
N GLY A 26 -46.89 -8.24 10.00
CA GLY A 26 -45.54 -7.67 10.01
C GLY A 26 -44.56 -8.30 11.02
N SER A 27 -44.89 -9.45 11.60
CA SER A 27 -44.09 -10.08 12.67
C SER A 27 -42.67 -10.49 12.26
N ASN A 28 -42.38 -10.63 10.97
CA ASN A 28 -41.04 -10.81 10.40
C ASN A 28 -40.46 -9.57 9.71
N ALA A 29 -41.14 -8.42 9.73
CA ALA A 29 -40.68 -7.22 9.01
C ALA A 29 -39.24 -6.82 9.38
N ALA A 30 -38.85 -6.94 10.67
CA ALA A 30 -37.49 -6.66 11.11
C ALA A 30 -36.45 -7.67 10.55
N SER A 31 -36.72 -8.97 10.66
CA SER A 31 -35.84 -10.03 10.13
C SER A 31 -35.71 -9.96 8.61
N TYR A 32 -36.82 -9.71 7.92
CA TYR A 32 -36.89 -9.53 6.48
C TYR A 32 -36.11 -8.29 6.03
N MET A 33 -36.33 -7.13 6.64
CA MET A 33 -35.57 -5.92 6.30
C MET A 33 -34.08 -6.04 6.63
N ALA A 34 -33.69 -6.82 7.64
CA ALA A 34 -32.28 -7.16 7.87
C ALA A 34 -31.69 -7.98 6.71
N THR A 35 -32.41 -8.99 6.19
CA THR A 35 -31.98 -9.74 4.99
C THR A 35 -31.96 -8.86 3.73
N CYS A 36 -32.90 -7.92 3.58
CA CYS A 36 -32.88 -6.92 2.51
C CYS A 36 -31.62 -6.04 2.57
N GLY A 37 -31.12 -5.70 3.76
CA GLY A 37 -29.88 -4.95 3.93
C GLY A 37 -28.67 -5.64 3.28
N LEU A 38 -28.53 -6.96 3.49
CA LEU A 38 -27.46 -7.73 2.84
C LEU A 38 -27.70 -7.91 1.34
N LEU A 39 -28.96 -8.17 0.94
CA LEU A 39 -29.33 -8.30 -0.48
C LEU A 39 -28.95 -7.04 -1.27
N LEU A 40 -29.38 -5.86 -0.81
CA LEU A 40 -29.10 -4.57 -1.46
C LEU A 40 -27.62 -4.18 -1.38
N ALA A 41 -26.92 -4.54 -0.30
CA ALA A 41 -25.47 -4.36 -0.25
C ALA A 41 -24.77 -5.20 -1.32
N ALA A 42 -25.20 -6.46 -1.49
CA ALA A 42 -24.55 -7.45 -2.34
C ALA A 42 -24.86 -7.35 -3.84
N THR A 43 -25.94 -6.66 -4.25
CA THR A 43 -26.28 -6.46 -5.68
C THR A 43 -25.55 -5.28 -6.33
N LYS A 44 -25.10 -4.30 -5.54
CA LYS A 44 -24.34 -3.14 -6.00
C LYS A 44 -22.94 -3.50 -6.53
N ASP A 45 -22.31 -2.53 -7.20
CA ASP A 45 -20.94 -2.67 -7.67
C ASP A 45 -19.94 -2.56 -6.50
N PRO A 46 -19.00 -3.51 -6.29
CA PRO A 46 -18.09 -3.46 -5.15
C PRO A 46 -17.11 -2.28 -5.16
N ALA A 47 -16.78 -1.79 -3.97
CA ALA A 47 -15.72 -0.81 -3.70
C ALA A 47 -14.32 -1.45 -3.81
N VAL A 48 -14.05 -2.04 -4.97
CA VAL A 48 -12.77 -2.63 -5.34
C VAL A 48 -12.22 -1.83 -6.51
N GLU A 49 -11.01 -1.30 -6.33
CA GLU A 49 -10.27 -0.53 -7.33
C GLU A 49 -9.14 -1.37 -7.92
N ASN A 50 -8.66 -0.98 -9.09
CA ASN A 50 -7.57 -1.66 -9.77
C ASN A 50 -6.23 -1.19 -9.20
N ILE A 51 -5.22 -2.08 -9.24
CA ILE A 51 -3.84 -1.75 -8.91
C ILE A 51 -3.14 -1.35 -10.22
N GLU A 52 -3.08 -0.05 -10.46
CA GLU A 52 -2.45 0.57 -11.64
C GLU A 52 -0.91 0.43 -11.59
N ASP A 53 -0.26 0.09 -12.71
CA ASP A 53 1.19 -0.19 -12.80
C ASP A 53 2.06 1.04 -13.11
N THR A 54 1.75 2.16 -12.46
CA THR A 54 2.46 3.44 -12.61
C THR A 54 3.97 3.33 -12.32
N TRP A 55 4.37 2.39 -11.45
CA TRP A 55 5.77 2.11 -11.13
C TRP A 55 6.64 1.71 -12.31
N THR A 56 6.07 1.14 -13.37
CA THR A 56 6.83 0.70 -14.55
C THR A 56 7.53 1.88 -15.23
N ALA A 57 6.81 2.99 -15.40
CA ALA A 57 7.38 4.21 -16.00
C ALA A 57 8.47 4.83 -15.11
N ILE A 58 8.28 4.80 -13.78
CA ILE A 58 9.25 5.34 -12.81
C ILE A 58 10.53 4.47 -12.79
N HIS A 59 10.38 3.14 -12.82
CA HIS A 59 11.51 2.22 -12.91
C HIS A 59 12.32 2.44 -14.20
N ASN A 60 11.65 2.60 -15.34
CA ASN A 60 12.32 2.88 -16.61
C ASN A 60 13.16 4.16 -16.56
N LYS A 61 12.69 5.23 -15.89
CA LYS A 61 13.48 6.45 -15.68
C LYS A 61 14.74 6.23 -14.84
N ILE A 62 14.71 5.38 -13.82
CA ILE A 62 15.91 4.98 -13.06
C ILE A 62 16.91 4.25 -13.98
N LEU A 63 16.41 3.37 -14.84
CA LEU A 63 17.25 2.65 -15.82
C LEU A 63 17.80 3.60 -16.90
N GLN A 64 17.07 4.64 -17.30
CA GLN A 64 17.53 5.70 -18.22
C GLN A 64 18.64 6.55 -17.62
N ALA A 65 18.57 6.89 -16.33
CA ALA A 65 19.67 7.57 -15.62
C ALA A 65 20.94 6.68 -15.60
N ASN A 66 20.79 5.39 -15.29
CA ASN A 66 21.91 4.44 -15.36
C ASN A 66 22.48 4.30 -16.78
N MET A 67 21.61 4.21 -17.81
CA MET A 67 22.06 4.17 -19.19
C MET A 67 22.83 5.45 -19.54
N SER A 68 22.32 6.63 -19.17
CA SER A 68 22.95 7.93 -19.42
C SER A 68 24.35 8.08 -18.82
N ALA A 69 24.64 7.41 -17.70
CA ALA A 69 25.96 7.37 -17.06
C ALA A 69 26.97 6.42 -17.74
N ALA A 70 26.56 5.65 -18.75
CA ALA A 70 27.45 4.80 -19.53
C ALA A 70 28.21 5.60 -20.61
N PRO A 71 29.38 5.10 -21.09
CA PRO A 71 30.10 5.70 -22.21
C PRO A 71 29.27 5.68 -23.52
N THR A 72 29.55 6.60 -24.45
CA THR A 72 28.88 6.66 -25.76
C THR A 72 29.02 5.35 -26.56
N GLU A 73 30.17 4.69 -26.43
CA GLU A 73 30.46 3.39 -27.05
C GLU A 73 29.60 2.26 -26.45
N TRP A 74 29.04 2.44 -25.25
CA TRP A 74 28.04 1.54 -24.68
C TRP A 74 26.69 1.76 -25.36
N HIS A 75 26.18 2.99 -25.41
CA HIS A 75 24.89 3.34 -26.02
C HIS A 75 24.77 2.84 -27.46
N GLN A 76 25.81 3.08 -28.27
CA GLN A 76 25.84 2.73 -29.69
C GLN A 76 25.71 1.23 -29.98
N GLN A 77 25.98 0.35 -29.01
CA GLN A 77 25.79 -1.10 -29.20
C GLN A 77 24.33 -1.53 -29.18
N PHE A 78 23.46 -0.70 -28.58
CA PHE A 78 22.03 -0.98 -28.44
C PHE A 78 21.16 -0.19 -29.40
N LEU A 79 21.76 0.55 -30.34
CA LEU A 79 21.07 1.40 -31.30
C LEU A 79 21.36 0.97 -32.75
N THR A 80 20.34 1.05 -33.60
CA THR A 80 20.49 1.04 -35.05
C THR A 80 21.01 2.39 -35.56
N ALA A 81 21.32 2.48 -36.85
CA ALA A 81 21.73 3.74 -37.49
C ALA A 81 20.67 4.87 -37.36
N ASP A 82 19.40 4.51 -37.20
CA ASP A 82 18.27 5.43 -37.06
C ASP A 82 17.92 5.72 -35.57
N ASN A 83 18.83 5.42 -34.64
CA ASN A 83 18.65 5.53 -33.19
C ASN A 83 17.45 4.72 -32.64
N LYS A 84 17.17 3.55 -33.23
CA LYS A 84 16.15 2.60 -32.75
C LYS A 84 16.77 1.44 -31.97
N ALA A 85 16.01 0.85 -31.05
CA ALA A 85 16.44 -0.28 -30.24
C ALA A 85 16.93 -1.43 -31.13
N GLN A 86 18.22 -1.79 -30.98
CA GLN A 86 18.83 -2.92 -31.67
C GLN A 86 18.31 -4.22 -31.05
N ALA A 87 17.71 -5.11 -31.84
CA ALA A 87 17.31 -6.44 -31.37
C ALA A 87 18.52 -7.34 -31.05
N TRP A 88 18.36 -8.26 -30.11
CA TRP A 88 19.33 -9.31 -29.84
C TRP A 88 19.38 -10.31 -31.00
N ASP A 89 20.57 -10.55 -31.55
CA ASP A 89 20.81 -11.50 -32.63
C ASP A 89 22.22 -12.13 -32.46
N PRO A 90 22.30 -13.33 -31.85
CA PRO A 90 23.57 -13.97 -31.54
C PRO A 90 24.34 -14.45 -32.79
N ASN A 91 23.70 -14.45 -33.96
CA ASN A 91 24.31 -14.86 -35.23
C ASN A 91 24.76 -13.66 -36.09
N GLY A 92 24.10 -12.51 -35.94
CA GLY A 92 24.43 -11.24 -36.59
C GLY A 92 25.03 -10.20 -35.65
N LYS A 93 24.29 -9.13 -35.34
CA LYS A 93 24.86 -7.90 -34.72
C LYS A 93 25.35 -8.07 -33.27
N THR A 94 24.79 -9.03 -32.50
CA THR A 94 25.25 -9.31 -31.13
C THR A 94 26.13 -10.55 -31.03
N LYS A 95 26.61 -11.08 -32.17
CA LYS A 95 27.55 -12.20 -32.23
C LYS A 95 28.82 -11.91 -31.41
N GLY A 96 29.17 -12.85 -30.54
CA GLY A 96 30.34 -12.74 -29.66
C GLY A 96 30.14 -11.85 -28.43
N LYS A 97 28.94 -11.33 -28.17
CA LYS A 97 28.58 -10.75 -26.87
C LYS A 97 28.35 -11.87 -25.84
N PRO A 98 28.53 -11.59 -24.54
CA PRO A 98 28.25 -12.58 -23.49
C PRO A 98 26.79 -13.03 -23.54
N SER A 99 26.53 -14.34 -23.43
CA SER A 99 25.20 -14.91 -23.60
C SER A 99 24.21 -14.47 -22.52
N GLU A 100 24.71 -14.19 -21.32
CA GLU A 100 23.96 -13.68 -20.17
C GLU A 100 23.42 -12.26 -20.39
N TRP A 101 23.87 -11.54 -21.42
CA TRP A 101 23.29 -10.24 -21.79
C TRP A 101 21.94 -10.40 -22.49
N ALA A 102 21.61 -11.57 -23.04
CA ALA A 102 20.39 -11.77 -23.82
C ALA A 102 19.11 -11.40 -23.05
N GLU A 103 19.06 -11.70 -21.75
CA GLU A 103 17.91 -11.39 -20.88
C GLU A 103 17.69 -9.89 -20.65
N GLN A 104 18.79 -9.12 -20.61
CA GLN A 104 18.77 -7.68 -20.28
C GLN A 104 18.85 -6.79 -21.53
N TRP A 105 19.24 -7.37 -22.67
CA TRP A 105 19.50 -6.64 -23.91
C TRP A 105 18.30 -5.80 -24.37
N HIS A 106 17.08 -6.34 -24.27
CA HIS A 106 15.85 -5.61 -24.62
C HIS A 106 15.69 -4.35 -23.78
N THR A 107 15.70 -4.49 -22.45
CA THR A 107 15.58 -3.39 -21.49
C THR A 107 16.65 -2.32 -21.69
N TRP A 108 17.89 -2.74 -21.98
CA TRP A 108 18.98 -1.82 -22.29
C TRP A 108 18.75 -1.09 -23.62
N ALA A 109 18.31 -1.77 -24.68
CA ALA A 109 18.04 -1.16 -25.97
C ALA A 109 16.85 -0.20 -25.96
N GLU A 110 15.79 -0.51 -25.22
CA GLU A 110 14.68 0.41 -24.96
C GLU A 110 15.16 1.68 -24.25
N GLN A 111 16.01 1.56 -23.22
CA GLN A 111 16.52 2.71 -22.50
C GLN A 111 17.51 3.53 -23.35
N ALA A 112 18.30 2.88 -24.22
CA ALA A 112 19.17 3.56 -25.16
C ALA A 112 18.37 4.34 -26.23
N GLU A 113 17.30 3.75 -26.78
CA GLU A 113 16.38 4.45 -27.69
C GLU A 113 15.69 5.62 -26.98
N ALA A 114 15.20 5.41 -25.75
CA ALA A 114 14.53 6.46 -24.98
C ALA A 114 15.42 7.69 -24.76
N ILE A 115 16.69 7.52 -24.34
CA ILE A 115 17.60 8.66 -24.14
C ILE A 115 18.05 9.31 -25.45
N ALA A 116 18.08 8.57 -26.57
CA ALA A 116 18.44 9.11 -27.88
C ALA A 116 17.27 9.85 -28.56
N GLY A 117 16.05 9.37 -28.33
CA GLY A 117 14.80 9.95 -28.83
C GLY A 117 14.19 11.02 -27.92
N GLU A 118 14.77 11.30 -26.75
CA GLU A 118 14.27 12.31 -25.82
C GLU A 118 14.12 13.66 -26.52
N SER A 119 13.04 14.38 -26.18
CA SER A 119 12.68 15.68 -26.75
C SER A 119 12.65 16.78 -25.70
N ASP A 120 12.31 16.46 -24.44
CA ASP A 120 12.21 17.42 -23.34
C ASP A 120 13.56 18.05 -22.98
N ALA A 121 13.53 19.35 -22.69
CA ALA A 121 14.74 20.14 -22.46
C ALA A 121 15.37 19.87 -21.08
N GLU A 122 14.57 19.60 -20.05
CA GLU A 122 15.05 19.30 -18.70
C GLU A 122 15.63 17.88 -18.63
N ALA A 123 14.93 16.90 -19.22
CA ALA A 123 15.39 15.53 -19.36
C ALA A 123 16.72 15.46 -20.14
N LYS A 124 16.84 16.19 -21.27
CA LYS A 124 18.11 16.32 -22.02
C LYS A 124 19.24 16.87 -21.17
N ALA A 125 18.99 17.91 -20.37
CA ALA A 125 20.00 18.48 -19.49
C ALA A 125 20.50 17.46 -18.45
N LYS A 126 19.58 16.68 -17.85
CA LYS A 126 19.92 15.61 -16.89
C LYS A 126 20.71 14.46 -17.54
N ILE A 127 20.30 14.02 -18.73
CA ILE A 127 21.01 13.01 -19.54
C ILE A 127 22.43 13.51 -19.86
N ALA A 128 22.56 14.73 -20.38
CA ALA A 128 23.84 15.32 -20.74
C ALA A 128 24.78 15.49 -19.54
N ALA A 129 24.25 15.83 -18.36
CA ALA A 129 25.03 15.95 -17.12
C ALA A 129 25.66 14.60 -16.70
N LEU A 130 24.93 13.49 -16.84
CA LEU A 130 25.45 12.13 -16.59
C LEU A 130 26.47 11.70 -17.65
N GLN A 131 26.21 11.98 -18.93
CA GLN A 131 27.14 11.67 -20.03
C GLN A 131 28.46 12.46 -19.94
N ALA A 132 28.42 13.69 -19.44
CA ALA A 132 29.59 14.56 -19.28
C ALA A 132 30.58 14.06 -18.21
N LEU A 133 30.15 13.22 -17.25
CA LEU A 133 31.01 12.66 -16.21
C LEU A 133 32.17 11.85 -16.81
N LYS A 134 33.37 11.98 -16.22
CA LYS A 134 34.59 11.26 -16.63
C LYS A 134 35.32 10.68 -15.43
N GLY A 135 36.27 9.76 -15.69
CA GLY A 135 37.22 9.26 -14.69
C GLY A 135 36.55 8.74 -13.40
N ALA A 136 37.00 9.26 -12.26
CA ALA A 136 36.50 8.88 -10.94
C ALA A 136 35.02 9.26 -10.71
N ALA A 137 34.56 10.41 -11.22
CA ALA A 137 33.18 10.86 -11.06
C ALA A 137 32.21 9.89 -11.76
N ARG A 138 32.53 9.47 -12.99
CA ARG A 138 31.72 8.46 -13.72
C ARG A 138 31.64 7.13 -12.95
N LYS A 139 32.76 6.65 -12.41
CA LYS A 139 32.78 5.40 -11.62
C LYS A 139 31.98 5.51 -10.32
N ALA A 140 32.04 6.65 -9.63
CA ALA A 140 31.24 6.91 -8.45
C ALA A 140 29.74 6.90 -8.80
N ALA A 141 29.35 7.62 -9.86
CA ALA A 141 27.97 7.67 -10.33
C ALA A 141 27.42 6.29 -10.71
N GLN A 142 28.21 5.48 -11.43
CA GLN A 142 27.82 4.12 -11.82
C GLN A 142 27.62 3.19 -10.61
N LEU A 143 28.47 3.28 -9.58
CA LEU A 143 28.29 2.51 -8.34
C LEU A 143 27.03 2.93 -7.57
N GLU A 144 26.74 4.22 -7.53
CA GLU A 144 25.56 4.77 -6.87
C GLU A 144 24.27 4.38 -7.59
N LEU A 145 24.24 4.52 -8.92
CA LEU A 145 23.11 4.12 -9.78
C LEU A 145 22.86 2.60 -9.70
N ALA A 146 23.90 1.77 -9.67
CA ALA A 146 23.75 0.33 -9.47
C ALA A 146 23.13 -0.02 -8.10
N ALA A 147 23.46 0.75 -7.04
CA ALA A 147 22.85 0.58 -5.72
C ALA A 147 21.38 1.03 -5.69
N LEU A 148 21.03 2.09 -6.43
CA LEU A 148 19.65 2.56 -6.59
C LEU A 148 18.79 1.57 -7.39
N ILE A 149 19.30 1.05 -8.52
CA ILE A 149 18.63 0.00 -9.30
C ILE A 149 18.32 -1.22 -8.44
N LYS A 150 19.30 -1.73 -7.69
CA LYS A 150 19.10 -2.90 -6.82
C LYS A 150 18.06 -2.67 -5.70
N ARG A 151 17.81 -1.41 -5.30
CA ARG A 151 16.71 -1.04 -4.40
C ARG A 151 15.38 -0.98 -5.16
N ALA A 152 15.38 -0.39 -6.35
CA ALA A 152 14.22 -0.25 -7.22
C ALA A 152 13.67 -1.61 -7.69
N GLU A 153 14.52 -2.51 -8.17
CA GLU A 153 14.16 -3.88 -8.60
C GLU A 153 13.39 -4.63 -7.51
N LYS A 154 13.86 -4.57 -6.25
CA LYS A 154 13.20 -5.20 -5.08
C LYS A 154 11.86 -4.56 -4.72
N ILE A 155 11.62 -3.31 -5.12
CA ILE A 155 10.34 -2.63 -4.95
C ILE A 155 9.39 -3.06 -6.08
N VAL A 156 9.88 -3.07 -7.33
CA VAL A 156 9.14 -3.51 -8.52
C VAL A 156 8.74 -5.00 -8.41
N GLU A 157 9.61 -5.87 -7.89
CA GLU A 157 9.31 -7.27 -7.61
C GLU A 157 8.10 -7.41 -6.67
N LYS A 158 8.06 -6.63 -5.57
CA LYS A 158 6.94 -6.62 -4.62
C LYS A 158 5.66 -6.05 -5.22
N LEU A 159 5.77 -4.99 -6.01
CA LEU A 159 4.63 -4.36 -6.69
C LEU A 159 4.01 -5.32 -7.73
N ASN A 160 4.86 -5.99 -8.51
CA ASN A 160 4.43 -7.02 -9.46
C ASN A 160 3.83 -8.24 -8.74
N ALA A 161 4.39 -8.67 -7.61
CA ALA A 161 3.82 -9.75 -6.79
C ALA A 161 2.45 -9.38 -6.21
N ILE A 162 2.24 -8.11 -5.81
CA ILE A 162 0.93 -7.60 -5.38
C ILE A 162 -0.06 -7.60 -6.56
N LYS A 163 0.32 -7.01 -7.71
CA LYS A 163 -0.56 -6.93 -8.89
C LYS A 163 -0.90 -8.30 -9.49
N GLY A 164 0.05 -9.23 -9.48
CA GLY A 164 -0.05 -10.58 -10.04
C GLY A 164 -0.53 -11.65 -9.06
N LYS A 165 -0.88 -11.30 -7.82
CA LYS A 165 -1.29 -12.25 -6.77
C LYS A 165 -2.51 -13.09 -7.16
N ASP A 166 -3.42 -12.52 -7.95
CA ASP A 166 -4.68 -13.12 -8.34
C ASP A 166 -4.75 -13.37 -9.85
N GLN A 167 -5.04 -14.62 -10.25
CA GLN A 167 -5.31 -14.96 -11.66
C GLN A 167 -6.61 -14.33 -12.19
N LYS A 168 -7.47 -13.83 -11.31
CA LYS A 168 -8.82 -13.35 -11.60
C LYS A 168 -9.04 -11.95 -11.00
N PRO A 169 -9.60 -10.98 -11.73
CA PRO A 169 -9.84 -9.63 -11.21
C PRO A 169 -10.61 -9.67 -9.89
N ARG A 170 -10.06 -9.08 -8.82
CA ARG A 170 -10.67 -9.15 -7.48
C ARG A 170 -12.10 -8.64 -7.41
N LYS A 171 -12.41 -7.60 -8.19
CA LYS A 171 -13.78 -7.08 -8.32
C LYS A 171 -14.76 -8.16 -8.82
N GLN A 172 -14.32 -9.05 -9.69
CA GLN A 172 -15.10 -10.20 -10.13
C GLN A 172 -15.18 -11.27 -9.04
N GLN A 173 -14.09 -11.59 -8.36
CA GLN A 173 -14.09 -12.53 -7.23
C GLN A 173 -15.07 -12.11 -6.12
N VAL A 174 -15.08 -10.82 -5.75
CA VAL A 174 -16.03 -10.26 -4.77
C VAL A 174 -17.48 -10.39 -5.26
N LYS A 175 -17.78 -10.09 -6.53
CA LYS A 175 -19.13 -10.29 -7.09
C LYS A 175 -19.56 -11.76 -7.05
N GLU A 176 -18.65 -12.68 -7.31
CA GLU A 176 -18.92 -14.13 -7.31
C GLU A 176 -19.13 -14.69 -5.90
N LEU A 177 -18.36 -14.22 -4.90
CA LEU A 177 -18.60 -14.52 -3.49
C LEU A 177 -19.97 -14.00 -3.02
N LEU A 178 -20.31 -12.75 -3.36
CA LEU A 178 -21.60 -12.15 -3.04
C LEU A 178 -22.76 -12.89 -3.73
N LYS A 179 -22.67 -13.21 -5.02
CA LYS A 179 -23.66 -14.05 -5.72
C LYS A 179 -23.79 -15.45 -5.11
N THR A 180 -22.68 -16.06 -4.71
CA THR A 180 -22.70 -17.37 -4.03
C THR A 180 -23.39 -17.29 -2.67
N ALA A 181 -23.20 -16.20 -1.90
CA ALA A 181 -23.93 -15.97 -0.66
C ALA A 181 -25.44 -15.76 -0.90
N LEU A 182 -25.81 -14.95 -1.89
CA LEU A 182 -27.22 -14.66 -2.18
C LEU A 182 -27.96 -15.88 -2.76
N TYR A 183 -27.35 -16.59 -3.71
CA TYR A 183 -28.04 -17.49 -4.63
C TYR A 183 -27.41 -18.89 -4.76
N GLY A 184 -26.30 -19.15 -4.08
CA GLY A 184 -25.60 -20.45 -4.11
C GLY A 184 -24.77 -20.74 -5.37
N GLN A 185 -24.73 -19.82 -6.34
CA GLN A 185 -23.91 -19.94 -7.55
C GLN A 185 -23.20 -18.62 -7.89
N ALA A 186 -21.97 -18.72 -8.38
CA ALA A 186 -21.12 -17.57 -8.75
C ALA A 186 -21.43 -17.00 -10.15
N ASP A 187 -21.85 -17.86 -11.07
CA ASP A 187 -21.98 -17.59 -12.52
C ASP A 187 -23.14 -16.67 -12.92
N GLY A 188 -24.06 -16.36 -12.00
CA GLY A 188 -25.29 -15.63 -12.30
C GLY A 188 -26.37 -16.44 -13.01
N GLN A 189 -26.20 -17.76 -13.10
CA GLN A 189 -27.16 -18.70 -13.71
C GLN A 189 -27.99 -19.42 -12.66
N SER A 190 -28.08 -18.85 -11.46
CA SER A 190 -28.83 -19.41 -10.34
C SER A 190 -30.33 -19.50 -10.64
N GLU A 191 -31.02 -20.33 -9.87
CA GLU A 191 -32.47 -20.56 -9.96
C GLU A 191 -33.31 -19.33 -9.56
N PHE A 192 -32.66 -18.34 -8.94
CA PHE A 192 -33.22 -17.05 -8.56
C PHE A 192 -33.03 -15.98 -9.66
N GLU A 193 -32.02 -16.16 -10.52
CA GLU A 193 -31.68 -15.23 -11.60
C GLU A 193 -32.26 -15.67 -12.96
N ASN A 194 -32.33 -16.97 -13.23
CA ASN A 194 -32.74 -17.52 -14.52
C ASN A 194 -34.27 -17.57 -14.72
N ALA A 195 -34.76 -17.01 -15.83
CA ALA A 195 -36.19 -16.93 -16.18
C ALA A 195 -36.87 -18.30 -16.36
N ASP A 196 -36.17 -19.27 -16.96
CA ASP A 196 -36.73 -20.60 -17.30
C ASP A 196 -36.51 -21.64 -16.18
N GLY A 197 -35.92 -21.22 -15.05
CA GLY A 197 -35.53 -22.11 -13.96
C GLY A 197 -36.73 -22.78 -13.28
N LYS A 198 -36.92 -24.08 -13.52
CA LYS A 198 -37.55 -24.97 -12.52
C LYS A 198 -36.52 -25.23 -11.43
N ALA A 199 -36.97 -25.16 -10.17
CA ALA A 199 -36.15 -25.58 -9.03
C ALA A 199 -35.67 -27.05 -9.21
N ARG A 200 -34.36 -27.21 -9.41
CA ARG A 200 -33.60 -28.47 -9.57
C ARG A 200 -33.80 -29.40 -8.38
N ALA A 201 -34.01 -28.82 -7.20
CA ALA A 201 -34.48 -29.50 -6.00
C ALA A 201 -35.74 -28.80 -5.47
N PRO A 202 -36.76 -29.53 -4.97
CA PRO A 202 -38.00 -28.94 -4.48
C PRO A 202 -37.74 -27.93 -3.36
N ARG A 203 -38.17 -26.68 -3.54
CA ARG A 203 -38.26 -25.73 -2.44
C ARG A 203 -39.54 -26.02 -1.66
N ASN A 204 -39.40 -26.47 -0.43
CA ASN A 204 -40.50 -26.89 0.44
C ASN A 204 -40.18 -26.48 1.89
N ARG A 205 -41.14 -26.64 2.80
CA ARG A 205 -41.00 -26.14 4.17
C ARG A 205 -39.93 -26.83 5.01
N GLU A 206 -39.53 -28.06 4.68
CA GLU A 206 -38.52 -28.81 5.45
C GLU A 206 -37.13 -28.16 5.38
N MET A 207 -36.80 -27.47 4.28
CA MET A 207 -35.53 -26.71 4.19
C MET A 207 -35.42 -25.67 5.32
N CYS A 208 -36.54 -25.06 5.71
CA CYS A 208 -36.61 -24.03 6.75
C CYS A 208 -36.31 -24.60 8.15
N LYS A 209 -36.46 -25.92 8.33
CA LYS A 209 -36.09 -26.65 9.57
C LYS A 209 -34.60 -26.99 9.63
N ALA A 210 -33.89 -26.83 8.51
CA ALA A 210 -32.51 -27.26 8.29
C ALA A 210 -31.62 -26.12 7.76
N GLY A 211 -31.73 -24.91 8.33
CA GLY A 211 -30.89 -23.77 7.96
C GLY A 211 -31.20 -23.15 6.58
N ALA A 212 -32.39 -23.40 6.02
CA ALA A 212 -32.73 -23.10 4.63
C ALA A 212 -31.86 -23.85 3.60
N LYS A 213 -31.36 -25.04 3.96
CA LYS A 213 -30.50 -25.87 3.09
C LYS A 213 -31.27 -26.59 2.01
N VAL A 214 -30.71 -26.57 0.80
CA VAL A 214 -31.23 -27.28 -0.37
C VAL A 214 -30.07 -28.02 -1.05
N GLY A 215 -30.01 -29.33 -0.86
CA GLY A 215 -28.82 -30.11 -1.18
C GLY A 215 -27.64 -29.64 -0.32
N THR A 216 -26.57 -29.17 -0.98
CA THR A 216 -25.39 -28.59 -0.33
C THR A 216 -25.42 -27.05 -0.25
N ALA A 217 -26.41 -26.39 -0.87
CA ALA A 217 -26.53 -24.94 -0.87
C ALA A 217 -27.28 -24.44 0.38
N GLU A 218 -26.83 -23.30 0.92
CA GLU A 218 -27.43 -22.57 2.04
C GLU A 218 -27.32 -21.08 1.69
N THR A 219 -28.42 -20.48 1.22
CA THR A 219 -28.41 -19.18 0.51
C THR A 219 -29.27 -18.14 1.22
N LEU A 220 -28.95 -16.84 1.06
CA LEU A 220 -29.79 -15.78 1.62
C LEU A 220 -31.18 -15.75 0.97
N ALA A 221 -31.28 -16.02 -0.33
CA ALA A 221 -32.57 -16.08 -1.02
C ALA A 221 -33.49 -17.18 -0.44
N ASP A 222 -32.94 -18.36 -0.16
CA ASP A 222 -33.65 -19.44 0.50
C ASP A 222 -34.10 -19.08 1.95
N VAL A 223 -33.27 -18.32 2.69
CA VAL A 223 -33.65 -17.75 3.99
C VAL A 223 -34.85 -16.79 3.85
N MET A 224 -34.83 -15.89 2.85
CA MET A 224 -35.92 -14.94 2.61
C MET A 224 -37.24 -15.65 2.26
N LEU A 225 -37.20 -16.78 1.53
CA LEU A 225 -38.39 -17.60 1.28
C LEU A 225 -38.96 -18.13 2.60
N CYS A 226 -38.13 -18.72 3.46
CA CYS A 226 -38.58 -19.29 4.74
C CYS A 226 -39.17 -18.26 5.71
N LEU A 227 -38.70 -17.01 5.66
CA LEU A 227 -39.24 -15.90 6.45
C LEU A 227 -40.62 -15.42 5.98
N CYS A 228 -40.93 -15.52 4.69
CA CYS A 228 -42.02 -14.72 4.12
C CYS A 228 -43.05 -15.49 3.27
N VAL A 229 -42.71 -16.67 2.77
CA VAL A 229 -43.61 -17.53 1.99
C VAL A 229 -44.45 -18.36 2.94
N ASP A 230 -45.76 -18.41 2.71
CA ASP A 230 -46.70 -19.22 3.49
C ASP A 230 -46.41 -20.73 3.39
N GLY A 231 -46.77 -21.46 4.43
CA GLY A 231 -46.79 -22.92 4.46
C GLY A 231 -47.82 -23.52 3.51
N THR A 232 -48.16 -24.79 3.68
CA THR A 232 -49.13 -25.49 2.83
C THR A 232 -50.54 -24.91 3.03
N GLY A 233 -51.18 -24.43 1.96
CA GLY A 233 -52.56 -23.94 2.00
C GLY A 233 -52.90 -23.00 0.85
N THR A 234 -53.86 -22.11 1.08
CA THR A 234 -54.07 -20.90 0.26
C THR A 234 -53.19 -19.79 0.82
N PRO A 235 -52.52 -18.95 -0.01
CA PRO A 235 -51.83 -17.76 0.49
C PRO A 235 -52.76 -16.90 1.35
N ALA A 236 -52.23 -16.32 2.43
CA ALA A 236 -53.04 -15.69 3.46
C ALA A 236 -53.78 -14.45 2.92
N GLY A 237 -55.10 -14.57 2.75
CA GLY A 237 -55.95 -13.44 2.39
C GLY A 237 -56.03 -12.38 3.48
N GLY A 238 -55.97 -11.10 3.11
CA GLY A 238 -56.20 -9.97 4.00
C GLY A 238 -54.95 -9.38 4.65
N THR A 239 -55.02 -9.10 5.96
CA THR A 239 -53.98 -8.41 6.76
C THR A 239 -52.84 -9.32 7.23
N ASN A 240 -52.98 -10.65 7.05
CA ASN A 240 -52.05 -11.68 7.53
C ASN A 240 -50.72 -11.74 6.75
N LYS A 241 -49.98 -10.63 6.72
CA LYS A 241 -48.74 -10.50 5.94
C LYS A 241 -47.53 -10.54 6.87
N VAL A 242 -46.87 -11.68 6.97
CA VAL A 242 -45.80 -11.90 7.94
C VAL A 242 -44.61 -10.93 7.77
N CYS A 243 -44.20 -10.61 6.53
CA CYS A 243 -43.06 -9.74 6.26
C CYS A 243 -43.41 -8.26 5.95
N ALA A 244 -44.69 -7.89 5.78
CA ALA A 244 -45.09 -6.52 5.45
C ALA A 244 -46.55 -6.21 5.84
N ASP A 245 -46.76 -5.55 6.98
CA ASP A 245 -48.08 -5.27 7.57
C ASP A 245 -49.06 -4.49 6.66
N LYS A 246 -48.56 -3.68 5.72
CA LYS A 246 -49.35 -2.71 4.93
C LYS A 246 -49.26 -2.82 3.40
N SER A 247 -48.43 -3.71 2.86
CA SER A 247 -47.87 -3.59 1.49
C SER A 247 -48.82 -3.61 0.28
N ASN A 248 -50.00 -4.22 0.43
CA ASN A 248 -50.75 -4.94 -0.61
C ASN A 248 -49.98 -5.98 -1.46
N ASP A 249 -48.70 -5.77 -1.77
CA ASP A 249 -47.76 -6.78 -2.29
C ASP A 249 -47.53 -7.91 -1.26
N HIS A 250 -48.40 -8.92 -1.25
CA HIS A 250 -48.17 -10.20 -0.59
C HIS A 250 -47.61 -11.21 -1.60
N ILE A 251 -46.84 -12.20 -1.11
CA ILE A 251 -46.30 -13.25 -1.98
C ILE A 251 -47.45 -14.10 -2.49
N SER A 252 -47.63 -14.17 -3.81
CA SER A 252 -48.79 -14.84 -4.41
C SER A 252 -48.68 -16.37 -4.45
N ALA A 253 -47.88 -16.98 -3.57
CA ALA A 253 -47.50 -18.38 -3.62
C ALA A 253 -47.27 -18.97 -2.22
N VAL A 254 -47.50 -20.28 -2.14
CA VAL A 254 -47.26 -21.14 -0.97
C VAL A 254 -46.17 -22.15 -1.28
N PHE A 255 -45.53 -22.70 -0.25
CA PHE A 255 -44.71 -23.91 -0.42
C PHE A 255 -45.58 -25.14 -0.78
N PRO A 256 -45.09 -26.07 -1.62
CA PRO A 256 -43.78 -26.07 -2.28
C PRO A 256 -43.72 -25.23 -3.57
N LEU A 257 -42.59 -24.57 -3.82
CA LEU A 257 -42.30 -23.89 -5.09
C LEU A 257 -41.64 -24.90 -6.04
N SER A 258 -42.44 -25.50 -6.93
CA SER A 258 -42.04 -26.64 -7.77
C SER A 258 -42.27 -26.43 -9.27
N THR A 259 -42.96 -25.36 -9.66
CA THR A 259 -43.25 -25.02 -11.07
C THR A 259 -42.10 -24.20 -11.69
N GLY A 260 -41.89 -24.33 -13.00
CA GLY A 260 -40.89 -23.54 -13.74
C GLY A 260 -41.13 -22.03 -13.59
N GLY A 261 -40.07 -21.26 -13.35
CA GLY A 261 -40.12 -19.81 -13.13
C GLY A 261 -40.75 -19.35 -11.81
N GLN A 262 -41.47 -20.22 -11.08
CA GLN A 262 -42.17 -19.87 -9.84
C GLN A 262 -41.21 -19.39 -8.76
N LEU A 263 -40.06 -20.05 -8.60
CA LEU A 263 -39.04 -19.71 -7.62
C LEU A 263 -38.52 -18.28 -7.82
N LYS A 264 -38.12 -17.97 -9.07
CA LYS A 264 -37.68 -16.63 -9.45
C LYS A 264 -38.78 -15.58 -9.26
N ASN A 265 -40.01 -15.85 -9.70
CA ASN A 265 -41.11 -14.90 -9.57
C ASN A 265 -41.41 -14.54 -8.10
N VAL A 266 -41.37 -15.53 -7.20
CA VAL A 266 -41.53 -15.30 -5.75
C VAL A 266 -40.34 -14.53 -5.18
N PHE A 267 -39.11 -14.86 -5.59
CA PHE A 267 -37.92 -14.13 -5.15
C PHE A 267 -37.89 -12.68 -5.68
N ASP A 268 -38.38 -12.40 -6.88
CA ASP A 268 -38.52 -11.03 -7.39
C ASP A 268 -39.60 -10.23 -6.64
N GLN A 269 -40.69 -10.87 -6.18
CA GLN A 269 -41.66 -10.23 -5.27
C GLN A 269 -41.01 -9.83 -3.94
N LEU A 270 -40.17 -10.70 -3.36
CA LEU A 270 -39.35 -10.39 -2.17
C LEU A 270 -38.37 -9.25 -2.46
N ARG A 271 -37.53 -9.38 -3.49
CA ARG A 271 -36.54 -8.36 -3.86
C ARG A 271 -37.18 -6.99 -4.11
N LYS A 272 -38.37 -6.93 -4.72
CA LYS A 272 -39.16 -5.69 -4.89
C LYS A 272 -39.52 -5.06 -3.54
N GLY A 273 -39.90 -5.87 -2.55
CA GLY A 273 -40.24 -5.40 -1.20
C GLY A 273 -39.06 -4.83 -0.42
N CYS A 274 -37.83 -5.16 -0.78
CA CYS A 274 -36.62 -4.53 -0.21
C CYS A 274 -36.41 -3.08 -0.68
N GLY A 275 -37.06 -2.65 -1.78
CA GLY A 275 -36.83 -1.36 -2.40
C GLY A 275 -35.76 -1.42 -3.50
N LYS A 276 -35.05 -0.29 -3.71
CA LYS A 276 -33.97 -0.19 -4.70
C LYS A 276 -32.63 -0.03 -4.01
N GLU A 277 -31.59 -0.55 -4.65
CA GLU A 277 -30.22 -0.21 -4.33
C GLU A 277 -29.95 1.27 -4.63
N GLY A 278 -29.12 1.92 -3.80
CA GLY A 278 -28.66 3.29 -4.04
C GLY A 278 -27.31 3.31 -4.76
N ASP A 279 -26.95 4.44 -5.36
CA ASP A 279 -25.80 4.60 -6.29
C ASP A 279 -24.40 4.41 -5.65
N SER A 280 -24.33 4.01 -4.38
CA SER A 280 -23.10 3.75 -3.64
C SER A 280 -22.47 2.39 -3.99
N LYS A 281 -21.13 2.31 -3.97
CA LYS A 281 -20.43 1.02 -4.08
C LYS A 281 -20.59 0.17 -2.81
N THR A 282 -20.59 -1.16 -2.92
CA THR A 282 -20.59 -2.08 -1.78
C THR A 282 -19.29 -1.98 -0.99
N THR A 283 -19.35 -1.77 0.32
CA THR A 283 -18.15 -1.75 1.19
C THR A 283 -18.12 -2.95 2.14
N ALA A 284 -16.93 -3.31 2.62
CA ALA A 284 -16.77 -4.34 3.65
C ALA A 284 -17.55 -3.99 4.93
N ALA A 285 -17.53 -2.72 5.35
CA ALA A 285 -18.26 -2.24 6.52
C ALA A 285 -19.78 -2.40 6.35
N GLU A 286 -20.31 -2.15 5.15
CA GLU A 286 -21.73 -2.33 4.84
C GLU A 286 -22.15 -3.80 4.88
N ILE A 287 -21.35 -4.69 4.29
CA ILE A 287 -21.59 -6.15 4.35
C ILE A 287 -21.62 -6.61 5.82
N ARG A 288 -20.61 -6.27 6.63
CA ARG A 288 -20.55 -6.69 8.04
C ARG A 288 -21.63 -6.06 8.91
N ALA A 289 -22.04 -4.82 8.61
CA ALA A 289 -23.19 -4.19 9.27
C ALA A 289 -24.48 -4.95 8.97
N ALA A 290 -24.71 -5.36 7.72
CA ALA A 290 -25.86 -6.17 7.35
C ALA A 290 -25.82 -7.58 7.99
N LEU A 291 -24.66 -8.24 8.01
CA LEU A 291 -24.47 -9.52 8.69
C LEU A 291 -24.72 -9.41 10.20
N THR A 292 -24.26 -8.33 10.83
CA THR A 292 -24.52 -8.05 12.26
C THR A 292 -26.00 -7.79 12.52
N ALA A 293 -26.67 -7.06 11.62
CA ALA A 293 -28.11 -6.80 11.72
C ALA A 293 -28.93 -8.09 11.62
N ILE A 294 -28.64 -8.97 10.64
CA ILE A 294 -29.32 -10.28 10.52
C ILE A 294 -29.05 -11.14 11.75
N ARG A 295 -27.80 -11.19 12.22
CA ARG A 295 -27.43 -11.93 13.44
C ARG A 295 -28.19 -11.45 14.67
N GLY A 296 -28.40 -10.14 14.81
CA GLY A 296 -29.19 -9.55 15.88
C GLY A 296 -30.70 -9.89 15.84
N GLN A 297 -31.18 -10.52 14.76
CA GLN A 297 -32.54 -11.05 14.64
C GLN A 297 -32.63 -12.56 14.94
N ILE A 298 -31.50 -13.22 15.22
CA ILE A 298 -31.49 -14.64 15.62
C ILE A 298 -31.78 -14.73 17.12
N THR A 299 -32.79 -15.53 17.44
CA THR A 299 -33.19 -15.86 18.82
C THR A 299 -32.84 -17.31 19.13
N ILE A 300 -32.55 -17.63 20.39
CA ILE A 300 -32.13 -18.97 20.80
C ILE A 300 -33.25 -19.64 21.61
N LYS A 301 -33.56 -20.90 21.30
CA LYS A 301 -34.43 -21.77 22.09
C LYS A 301 -33.79 -23.15 22.19
N ASN A 302 -33.57 -23.61 23.42
CA ASN A 302 -32.73 -24.76 23.74
C ASN A 302 -31.31 -24.55 23.14
N SER A 303 -30.80 -25.51 22.36
CA SER A 303 -29.53 -25.43 21.62
C SER A 303 -29.64 -24.76 20.24
N ASP A 304 -30.86 -24.46 19.78
CA ASP A 304 -31.15 -24.12 18.39
C ASP A 304 -31.40 -22.62 18.20
N GLY A 305 -30.97 -22.08 17.06
CA GLY A 305 -31.14 -20.69 16.66
C GLY A 305 -32.29 -20.52 15.68
N TYR A 306 -33.04 -19.43 15.80
CA TYR A 306 -34.23 -19.14 15.01
C TYR A 306 -34.16 -17.72 14.47
N LEU A 307 -34.11 -17.58 13.14
CA LEU A 307 -34.26 -16.31 12.45
C LEU A 307 -35.73 -16.17 12.01
N GLY A 308 -36.41 -15.12 12.47
CA GLY A 308 -37.85 -14.91 12.27
C GLY A 308 -38.73 -15.50 13.38
N LYS A 309 -40.02 -15.19 13.33
CA LYS A 309 -41.05 -15.61 14.30
C LYS A 309 -41.22 -17.12 14.28
N TYR A 310 -41.05 -17.73 15.44
CA TYR A 310 -41.38 -19.12 15.72
C TYR A 310 -42.44 -19.17 16.84
N ASP A 311 -43.21 -20.25 16.95
CA ASP A 311 -44.18 -20.43 18.04
C ASP A 311 -43.69 -21.49 19.07
N SER A 312 -44.53 -21.84 20.02
CA SER A 312 -44.34 -22.87 21.05
C SER A 312 -43.75 -24.20 20.53
N ASP A 313 -44.06 -24.62 19.31
CA ASP A 313 -43.50 -25.85 18.71
C ASP A 313 -42.06 -25.67 18.14
N ALA A 314 -41.69 -24.45 17.76
CA ALA A 314 -40.47 -24.07 17.05
C ALA A 314 -40.10 -24.96 15.82
N ASN A 315 -41.10 -25.39 15.04
CA ASN A 315 -40.89 -26.20 13.84
C ASN A 315 -40.88 -25.41 12.53
N CYS A 316 -41.12 -24.09 12.55
CA CYS A 316 -41.04 -23.23 11.37
C CYS A 316 -41.89 -23.69 10.17
N ASN A 317 -43.10 -24.25 10.38
CA ASN A 317 -43.94 -24.79 9.31
C ASN A 317 -44.62 -23.73 8.40
N GLY A 318 -44.49 -22.43 8.70
CA GLY A 318 -45.08 -21.36 7.87
C GLY A 318 -46.59 -21.17 8.05
N ASP A 319 -47.10 -21.56 9.21
CA ASP A 319 -48.46 -21.31 9.67
C ASP A 319 -48.44 -20.52 10.99
N GLN A 320 -49.60 -20.07 11.44
CA GLN A 320 -49.71 -19.27 12.67
C GLN A 320 -49.27 -20.01 13.93
N SER A 321 -49.44 -21.34 13.98
CA SER A 321 -49.13 -22.21 15.12
C SER A 321 -47.69 -22.71 15.19
N SER A 322 -46.92 -22.57 14.11
CA SER A 322 -45.53 -23.06 14.02
C SER A 322 -44.51 -21.97 13.69
N GLY A 323 -44.99 -20.84 13.14
CA GLY A 323 -44.20 -19.68 12.78
C GLY A 323 -43.46 -19.78 11.45
N PHE A 324 -42.92 -18.63 11.06
CA PHE A 324 -42.22 -18.36 9.82
C PHE A 324 -40.77 -18.07 10.15
N CYS A 325 -39.94 -19.10 10.17
CA CYS A 325 -38.55 -18.97 10.59
C CYS A 325 -37.60 -19.87 9.79
N VAL A 326 -36.31 -19.61 9.95
CA VAL A 326 -35.24 -20.55 9.65
C VAL A 326 -34.67 -21.07 10.97
N LYS A 327 -34.67 -22.39 11.14
CA LYS A 327 -34.06 -23.09 12.25
C LYS A 327 -32.63 -23.50 11.92
N TYR A 328 -31.69 -23.06 12.75
CA TYR A 328 -30.29 -23.49 12.77
C TYR A 328 -30.09 -24.44 13.96
N ALA A 329 -30.03 -25.74 13.70
CA ALA A 329 -29.81 -26.74 14.74
C ALA A 329 -28.43 -26.56 15.39
N ASN A 330 -28.36 -26.75 16.72
CA ASN A 330 -27.13 -26.66 17.52
C ASN A 330 -26.40 -25.30 17.50
N TYR A 331 -27.05 -24.21 17.06
CA TYR A 331 -26.49 -22.86 16.94
C TYR A 331 -25.82 -22.30 18.22
N ALA A 332 -26.23 -22.76 19.40
CA ALA A 332 -25.68 -22.30 20.68
C ALA A 332 -24.53 -23.17 21.22
N LEU A 333 -24.10 -24.21 20.50
CA LEU A 333 -23.09 -25.18 20.97
C LEU A 333 -21.63 -24.81 20.65
N GLY A 334 -21.29 -23.52 20.62
CA GLY A 334 -19.89 -23.10 20.71
C GLY A 334 -19.53 -21.74 20.11
N THR A 335 -19.75 -20.65 20.86
CA THR A 335 -19.27 -19.28 20.55
C THR A 335 -19.83 -18.68 19.24
N ASN A 336 -19.29 -17.54 18.79
CA ASN A 336 -19.72 -16.85 17.57
C ASN A 336 -19.65 -17.71 16.30
N GLY A 337 -18.75 -18.70 16.28
CA GLY A 337 -18.39 -19.45 15.07
C GLY A 337 -19.53 -20.25 14.43
N ASP A 338 -20.63 -20.56 15.12
CA ASP A 338 -21.76 -21.26 14.51
C ASP A 338 -22.59 -20.38 13.56
N TYR A 339 -22.58 -19.05 13.76
CA TYR A 339 -23.10 -18.12 12.74
C TYR A 339 -22.15 -18.00 11.56
N ASP A 340 -20.86 -17.88 11.83
CA ASP A 340 -19.81 -17.65 10.84
C ASP A 340 -19.59 -18.88 9.91
N ARG A 341 -20.08 -20.07 10.34
CA ARG A 341 -20.13 -21.32 9.57
C ARG A 341 -21.28 -21.44 8.57
N ILE A 342 -22.33 -20.61 8.68
CA ILE A 342 -23.46 -20.60 7.74
C ILE A 342 -22.93 -20.19 6.35
N VAL A 343 -23.19 -20.97 5.30
CA VAL A 343 -22.44 -20.83 4.03
C VAL A 343 -22.61 -19.45 3.39
N TRP A 344 -23.80 -18.84 3.44
CA TRP A 344 -24.00 -17.48 2.93
C TRP A 344 -23.31 -16.40 3.79
N VAL A 345 -23.22 -16.58 5.12
CA VAL A 345 -22.45 -15.70 6.01
C VAL A 345 -20.96 -15.78 5.65
N LEU A 346 -20.43 -16.99 5.54
CA LEU A 346 -19.02 -17.24 5.21
C LEU A 346 -18.60 -16.62 3.87
N ASN A 347 -19.45 -16.72 2.83
CA ASN A 347 -19.16 -16.12 1.53
C ASN A 347 -19.26 -14.59 1.56
N ALA A 348 -20.20 -14.03 2.32
CA ALA A 348 -20.31 -12.58 2.51
C ALA A 348 -19.13 -12.00 3.31
N GLU A 349 -18.68 -12.66 4.38
CA GLU A 349 -17.47 -12.25 5.11
C GLU A 349 -16.22 -12.31 4.23
N LYS A 350 -16.02 -13.39 3.46
CA LYS A 350 -14.91 -13.48 2.49
C LYS A 350 -14.93 -12.34 1.45
N ALA A 351 -16.12 -11.93 1.00
CA ALA A 351 -16.26 -10.78 0.12
C ALA A 351 -15.83 -9.47 0.81
N ALA A 352 -16.19 -9.28 2.08
CA ALA A 352 -15.75 -8.14 2.89
C ALA A 352 -14.23 -8.15 3.14
N GLU A 353 -13.66 -9.31 3.50
CA GLU A 353 -12.22 -9.50 3.70
C GLU A 353 -11.41 -9.13 2.44
N LEU A 354 -11.85 -9.59 1.26
CA LEU A 354 -11.17 -9.34 -0.01
C LEU A 354 -11.24 -7.86 -0.46
N ILE A 355 -12.33 -7.15 -0.13
CA ILE A 355 -12.43 -5.69 -0.31
C ILE A 355 -11.36 -4.99 0.55
N GLU A 356 -11.24 -5.34 1.83
CA GLU A 356 -10.28 -4.72 2.74
C GLU A 356 -8.82 -5.09 2.41
N GLU A 357 -8.58 -6.32 1.99
CA GLU A 357 -7.26 -6.77 1.54
C GLU A 357 -6.80 -5.96 0.32
N THR A 358 -7.70 -5.72 -0.64
CA THR A 358 -7.40 -4.88 -1.80
C THR A 358 -7.12 -3.44 -1.39
N ALA A 359 -7.90 -2.85 -0.47
CA ALA A 359 -7.63 -1.51 0.04
C ALA A 359 -6.30 -1.40 0.83
N ARG A 360 -5.86 -2.46 1.52
CA ARG A 360 -4.54 -2.54 2.18
C ARG A 360 -3.39 -2.67 1.19
N GLU A 361 -3.59 -3.44 0.12
CA GLU A 361 -2.58 -3.65 -0.91
C GLU A 361 -2.41 -2.44 -1.83
N ILE A 362 -3.49 -1.73 -2.19
CA ILE A 362 -3.41 -0.44 -2.90
C ILE A 362 -2.54 0.55 -2.10
N LYS A 363 -2.82 0.73 -0.79
CA LYS A 363 -2.00 1.61 0.07
C LYS A 363 -0.54 1.17 0.18
N THR A 364 -0.30 -0.14 0.18
CA THR A 364 1.07 -0.69 0.15
C THR A 364 1.75 -0.37 -1.17
N ALA A 365 1.03 -0.48 -2.30
CA ALA A 365 1.55 -0.16 -3.62
C ALA A 365 1.83 1.34 -3.78
N GLU A 366 0.92 2.22 -3.35
CA GLU A 366 1.11 3.67 -3.31
C GLU A 366 2.38 4.06 -2.53
N ALA A 367 2.55 3.51 -1.32
CA ALA A 367 3.73 3.78 -0.48
C ALA A 367 5.03 3.27 -1.12
N LEU A 368 5.01 2.09 -1.74
CA LEU A 368 6.17 1.53 -2.46
C LEU A 368 6.50 2.34 -3.72
N THR A 369 5.50 2.79 -4.47
CA THR A 369 5.67 3.68 -5.64
C THR A 369 6.26 5.02 -5.23
N SER A 370 5.82 5.64 -4.12
CA SER A 370 6.42 6.89 -3.64
C SER A 370 7.89 6.75 -3.22
N VAL A 371 8.28 5.60 -2.66
CA VAL A 371 9.70 5.29 -2.43
C VAL A 371 10.44 5.14 -3.77
N LEU A 372 9.83 4.53 -4.79
CA LEU A 372 10.42 4.40 -6.13
C LEU A 372 10.60 5.76 -6.82
N GLU A 373 9.66 6.69 -6.68
CA GLU A 373 9.78 8.08 -7.14
C GLU A 373 10.96 8.80 -6.46
N THR A 374 11.17 8.54 -5.16
CA THR A 374 12.34 9.07 -4.44
C THR A 374 13.65 8.50 -5.01
N LEU A 375 13.69 7.21 -5.36
CA LEU A 375 14.85 6.60 -6.04
C LEU A 375 15.10 7.16 -7.43
N GLU A 376 14.04 7.55 -8.16
CA GLU A 376 14.12 8.19 -9.48
C GLU A 376 14.71 9.60 -9.39
N GLN A 377 14.26 10.40 -8.42
CA GLN A 377 14.88 11.69 -8.10
C GLN A 377 16.33 11.54 -7.61
N GLU A 378 16.61 10.55 -6.73
CA GLU A 378 17.97 10.21 -6.32
C GLU A 378 18.84 9.89 -7.53
N ALA A 379 18.37 9.09 -8.49
CA ALA A 379 19.14 8.66 -9.68
C ALA A 379 19.52 9.85 -10.60
N TRP A 380 18.60 10.79 -10.85
CA TRP A 380 18.89 11.96 -11.68
C TRP A 380 19.77 13.01 -10.98
N THR A 381 19.87 13.01 -9.65
CA THR A 381 20.77 13.90 -8.90
C THR A 381 22.20 13.39 -8.77
N VAL A 382 22.47 12.13 -9.15
CA VAL A 382 23.80 11.50 -9.04
C VAL A 382 24.90 12.29 -9.76
N ALA A 383 24.62 12.90 -10.92
CA ALA A 383 25.61 13.69 -11.66
C ALA A 383 26.20 14.84 -10.82
N ALA A 384 25.36 15.59 -10.11
CA ALA A 384 25.80 16.68 -9.25
C ALA A 384 26.60 16.15 -8.05
N ARG A 385 26.13 15.08 -7.39
CA ARG A 385 26.83 14.46 -6.24
C ARG A 385 28.22 13.94 -6.64
N ALA A 386 28.32 13.28 -7.80
CA ALA A 386 29.57 12.72 -8.30
C ALA A 386 30.61 13.79 -8.67
N ALA A 387 30.19 14.94 -9.21
CA ALA A 387 31.08 16.06 -9.52
C ALA A 387 31.71 16.66 -8.25
N ILE A 388 30.88 17.02 -7.26
CA ILE A 388 31.31 17.60 -5.98
C ILE A 388 32.29 16.66 -5.24
N LEU A 389 31.99 15.36 -5.20
CA LEU A 389 32.87 14.36 -4.58
C LEU A 389 34.27 14.27 -5.22
N THR A 390 34.42 14.62 -6.51
CA THR A 390 35.74 14.69 -7.15
C THR A 390 36.46 16.01 -6.93
N GLU A 391 35.74 17.13 -6.80
CA GLU A 391 36.34 18.44 -6.47
C GLU A 391 36.92 18.45 -5.05
N HIS A 392 36.19 17.93 -4.06
CA HIS A 392 36.70 17.79 -2.69
C HIS A 392 37.96 16.91 -2.61
N LYS A 393 38.00 15.78 -3.33
CA LYS A 393 39.19 14.91 -3.37
C LYS A 393 40.38 15.54 -4.10
N ALA A 394 40.12 16.37 -5.12
CA ALA A 394 41.18 17.16 -5.77
C ALA A 394 41.73 18.23 -4.83
N ALA A 395 40.87 18.88 -4.03
CA ALA A 395 41.29 19.84 -3.00
C ALA A 395 42.12 19.16 -1.89
N GLU A 396 41.69 18.03 -1.34
CA GLU A 396 42.46 17.23 -0.38
C GLU A 396 43.81 16.77 -0.95
N SER A 397 43.85 16.34 -2.21
CA SER A 397 45.10 15.95 -2.89
C SER A 397 46.03 17.12 -3.22
N SER A 398 45.55 18.37 -3.15
CA SER A 398 46.38 19.56 -3.37
C SER A 398 47.10 20.03 -2.09
N ILE A 399 46.65 19.57 -0.91
CA ILE A 399 47.36 19.73 0.35
C ILE A 399 48.57 18.78 0.35
N GLN A 400 49.70 19.27 -0.15
CA GLN A 400 50.98 18.58 0.07
C GLN A 400 51.21 18.36 1.56
N PRO A 401 51.61 17.15 2.00
CA PRO A 401 51.93 16.94 3.41
C PRO A 401 53.09 17.83 3.83
N VAL A 402 52.94 18.49 4.98
CA VAL A 402 53.88 19.47 5.57
C VAL A 402 55.32 18.92 5.73
N SER A 403 55.51 17.60 5.65
CA SER A 403 56.81 16.95 5.61
C SER A 403 57.69 17.39 4.43
N VAL A 404 57.13 17.60 3.24
CA VAL A 404 57.93 17.89 2.03
C VAL A 404 58.53 19.31 2.06
N GLN A 405 57.79 20.29 2.61
CA GLN A 405 58.33 21.64 2.83
C GLN A 405 59.39 21.66 3.96
N LYS A 406 59.22 20.87 5.03
CA LYS A 406 60.19 20.77 6.13
C LYS A 406 61.58 20.33 5.67
N GLU A 407 61.67 19.32 4.81
CA GLU A 407 62.98 18.83 4.33
C GLU A 407 63.66 19.80 3.33
N ALA A 408 62.88 20.49 2.49
CA ALA A 408 63.41 21.47 1.54
C ALA A 408 63.95 22.74 2.21
N GLN A 409 63.32 23.19 3.30
CA GLN A 409 63.74 24.39 4.03
C GLN A 409 64.90 24.14 4.98
N SER A 410 64.92 23.00 5.69
CA SER A 410 66.05 22.60 6.55
C SER A 410 67.38 22.59 5.78
N LYS A 411 67.40 21.96 4.59
CA LYS A 411 68.58 21.86 3.73
C LYS A 411 69.15 23.22 3.28
N LYS A 412 68.34 24.28 3.17
CA LYS A 412 68.83 25.62 2.80
C LYS A 412 69.68 26.28 3.89
N CYS A 413 69.31 26.16 5.17
CA CYS A 413 70.12 26.73 6.26
C CYS A 413 71.41 25.92 6.48
N SER A 414 71.37 24.59 6.30
CA SER A 414 72.55 23.72 6.35
C SER A 414 73.59 24.01 5.28
N GLN A 415 73.16 24.42 4.07
CA GLN A 415 74.07 24.76 2.96
C GLN A 415 74.97 25.98 3.22
N TYR A 416 74.61 26.87 4.16
CA TYR A 416 75.40 28.04 4.53
C TYR A 416 76.13 27.88 5.87
N HIS A 417 76.49 26.64 6.23
CA HIS A 417 77.18 26.28 7.48
C HIS A 417 76.50 26.80 8.76
N ASN A 418 75.16 26.94 8.71
CA ASN A 418 74.36 27.56 9.77
C ASN A 418 74.88 28.95 10.16
N ASN A 419 75.22 29.81 9.20
CA ASN A 419 75.56 31.20 9.47
C ASN A 419 74.29 32.06 9.64
N GLU A 420 74.23 32.87 10.70
CA GLU A 420 73.07 33.68 11.09
C GLU A 420 72.60 34.63 9.97
N THR A 421 73.51 35.22 9.19
CA THR A 421 73.19 36.17 8.12
C THR A 421 72.56 35.57 6.87
N HIS A 422 72.45 34.24 6.74
CA HIS A 422 71.95 33.58 5.54
C HIS A 422 70.77 32.62 5.76
N CYS A 423 70.32 32.41 7.00
CA CYS A 423 69.08 31.65 7.24
C CYS A 423 67.85 32.59 7.22
N PRO A 424 66.71 32.17 6.65
CA PRO A 424 65.57 33.06 6.38
C PRO A 424 64.87 33.51 7.67
N ILE A 425 65.06 34.79 8.02
CA ILE A 425 64.63 35.40 9.30
C ILE A 425 63.11 35.56 9.42
N ASP A 426 62.39 35.55 8.30
CA ASP A 426 60.96 35.84 8.23
C ASP A 426 60.10 34.67 8.74
N THR A 427 60.61 33.43 8.59
CA THR A 427 59.87 32.20 8.91
C THR A 427 60.46 31.40 10.06
N CYS A 428 61.71 31.69 10.47
CA CYS A 428 62.36 31.02 11.59
C CYS A 428 63.17 31.98 12.48
N GLU A 429 63.35 31.58 13.73
CA GLU A 429 64.08 32.26 14.78
C GLU A 429 65.37 31.47 15.04
N TYR A 430 66.52 32.12 14.85
CA TYR A 430 67.81 31.45 14.82
C TYR A 430 68.45 31.34 16.21
N ASP A 431 68.65 30.11 16.69
CA ASP A 431 69.26 29.78 17.98
C ASP A 431 70.79 29.83 17.85
N LYS A 432 71.40 30.96 18.23
CA LYS A 432 72.86 31.17 18.15
C LYS A 432 73.67 30.15 18.95
N THR A 433 73.09 29.60 20.01
CA THR A 433 73.72 28.60 20.90
C THR A 433 73.82 27.22 20.25
N LYS A 434 72.77 26.81 19.50
CA LYS A 434 72.72 25.51 18.83
C LYS A 434 73.12 25.56 17.35
N LYS A 435 73.16 26.78 16.78
CA LYS A 435 73.31 27.05 15.35
C LYS A 435 72.21 26.40 14.52
N GLU A 436 70.96 26.58 14.93
CA GLU A 436 69.78 25.96 14.31
C GLU A 436 68.65 26.99 14.19
N CYS A 437 67.86 26.94 13.11
CA CYS A 437 66.70 27.82 12.95
C CYS A 437 65.42 27.10 13.38
N LYS A 438 64.73 27.63 14.39
CA LYS A 438 63.44 27.11 14.89
C LYS A 438 62.29 27.84 14.21
N PRO A 439 61.22 27.18 13.74
CA PRO A 439 60.09 27.87 13.13
C PRO A 439 59.43 28.83 14.15
N LYS A 440 59.12 30.06 13.72
CA LYS A 440 58.37 31.01 14.56
C LYS A 440 56.93 30.51 14.74
N ALA A 441 56.38 30.68 15.94
CA ALA A 441 54.93 30.54 16.14
C ALA A 441 54.23 31.66 15.34
N GLY A 442 53.28 31.29 14.49
CA GLY A 442 52.79 32.17 13.43
C GLY A 442 52.10 33.44 13.95
N SER A 443 52.49 34.58 13.39
CA SER A 443 51.68 35.81 13.42
C SER A 443 50.55 35.70 12.37
N GLU A 444 49.37 36.19 12.72
CA GLU A 444 48.19 36.14 11.85
C GLU A 444 48.36 36.93 10.55
N SER A 445 47.94 36.33 9.43
CA SER A 445 47.56 37.04 8.22
C SER A 445 46.04 37.08 8.15
N THR A 446 45.44 38.23 8.41
CA THR A 446 43.99 38.44 8.27
C THR A 446 43.58 38.45 6.80
N GLU A 447 42.88 37.41 6.34
CA GLU A 447 41.92 37.53 5.24
C GLU A 447 40.56 36.93 5.63
N THR A 448 39.51 37.59 5.17
CA THR A 448 38.16 37.49 5.74
C THR A 448 37.35 36.37 5.07
N GLY A 449 37.10 35.28 5.79
CA GLY A 449 36.16 34.23 5.40
C GLY A 449 35.26 33.84 6.57
N ALA A 450 33.97 34.16 6.48
CA ALA A 450 33.02 33.82 7.54
C ALA A 450 32.67 32.33 7.54
N GLY A 451 32.53 31.71 8.72
CA GLY A 451 31.86 30.39 8.82
C GLY A 451 32.51 29.28 9.66
N ALA A 452 33.53 29.55 10.49
CA ALA A 452 33.98 28.55 11.49
C ALA A 452 34.50 29.22 12.76
N SER A 453 33.68 29.26 13.82
CA SER A 453 34.10 29.69 15.16
C SER A 453 33.51 28.77 16.23
N GLY A 454 34.38 28.15 17.03
CA GLY A 454 34.06 27.06 17.95
C GLY A 454 35.17 26.00 17.93
N CYS A 455 35.10 24.99 18.81
CA CYS A 455 36.23 24.14 19.18
C CYS A 455 36.86 23.26 18.07
N ALA A 456 36.33 23.29 16.85
CA ALA A 456 36.92 22.68 15.66
C ALA A 456 38.41 23.01 15.46
N TRP A 457 38.88 24.20 15.88
CA TRP A 457 40.31 24.58 15.79
C TRP A 457 41.22 23.86 16.80
N HIS A 458 40.66 23.34 17.90
CA HIS A 458 41.43 22.67 18.96
C HIS A 458 41.46 21.14 18.84
N SER A 459 40.65 20.55 17.95
CA SER A 459 40.63 19.15 17.50
C SER A 459 40.46 18.07 18.59
N THR A 460 41.37 18.00 19.57
CA THR A 460 41.40 17.04 20.67
C THR A 460 41.71 17.66 22.04
N ASP A 461 42.10 18.94 22.13
CA ASP A 461 42.34 19.61 23.42
C ASP A 461 41.04 20.18 24.03
N LYS A 462 40.48 19.40 24.96
CA LYS A 462 39.29 19.77 25.71
C LYS A 462 39.50 20.98 26.63
N THR A 463 40.70 21.18 27.17
CA THR A 463 40.98 22.25 28.14
C THR A 463 41.09 23.60 27.42
N ALA A 464 41.70 23.63 26.23
CA ALA A 464 41.71 24.81 25.37
C ALA A 464 40.30 25.21 24.93
N CYS A 465 39.51 24.23 24.43
CA CYS A 465 38.11 24.41 24.06
C CYS A 465 37.21 24.94 25.20
N GLU A 466 37.44 24.52 26.45
CA GLU A 466 36.63 24.97 27.57
C GLU A 466 36.98 26.39 28.05
N ASN A 467 38.21 26.86 27.80
CA ASN A 467 38.70 28.18 28.18
C ASN A 467 38.41 29.30 27.14
N ASP A 468 38.24 28.96 25.86
CA ASP A 468 37.99 29.94 24.76
C ASP A 468 36.55 30.52 24.74
N LYS A 469 35.88 30.54 25.89
CA LYS A 469 34.46 30.91 26.01
C LYS A 469 34.28 32.39 26.30
N THR A 470 34.38 33.23 25.27
CA THR A 470 34.00 34.65 25.36
C THR A 470 32.93 35.05 24.34
N GLY A 471 31.95 35.83 24.79
CA GLY A 471 30.88 36.40 23.95
C GLY A 471 29.83 35.40 23.44
N GLU A 472 29.06 35.84 22.44
CA GLU A 472 27.84 35.18 21.91
C GLU A 472 28.10 33.87 21.12
N LYS A 473 29.32 33.33 21.11
CA LYS A 473 29.75 32.18 20.30
C LYS A 473 29.54 30.81 21.00
N GLN A 474 28.51 30.66 21.84
CA GLN A 474 28.29 29.51 22.74
C GLN A 474 27.66 28.26 22.07
N ASN A 475 27.99 27.97 20.80
CA ASN A 475 27.20 27.07 19.97
C ASN A 475 27.64 25.59 19.97
N CYS A 476 28.79 25.27 20.56
CA CYS A 476 29.35 23.91 20.64
C CYS A 476 29.87 23.59 22.06
N ALA A 477 29.65 22.37 22.55
CA ALA A 477 30.19 21.91 23.84
C ALA A 477 30.41 20.39 23.88
N TRP A 478 31.45 19.96 24.60
CA TRP A 478 31.69 18.55 24.91
C TRP A 478 30.70 18.04 25.96
N ARG A 479 30.04 16.90 25.69
CA ARG A 479 29.09 16.26 26.62
C ARG A 479 29.34 14.76 26.73
N LYS A 480 29.12 14.22 27.93
CA LYS A 480 29.06 12.76 28.17
C LYS A 480 27.78 12.17 27.59
N GLY A 481 27.89 10.99 26.99
CA GLY A 481 26.73 10.18 26.61
C GLY A 481 25.95 9.73 27.85
N LYS A 482 24.65 9.47 27.69
CA LYS A 482 23.87 8.71 28.70
C LYS A 482 23.87 7.23 28.31
N HIS A 483 23.93 6.38 29.34
CA HIS A 483 24.18 4.94 29.29
C HIS A 483 23.56 4.19 28.09
N GLY A 484 24.39 3.38 27.41
CA GLY A 484 23.93 2.44 26.38
C GLY A 484 25.06 1.74 25.64
N GLN A 485 26.00 2.50 25.07
CA GLN A 485 27.20 2.00 24.40
C GLN A 485 28.32 3.05 24.45
N TYR A 486 29.50 2.66 24.95
CA TYR A 486 30.77 3.39 25.02
C TYR A 486 30.73 4.85 25.50
N ASP A 487 31.15 5.08 26.76
CA ASP A 487 31.47 6.40 27.31
C ASP A 487 32.67 7.03 26.59
N LYS A 488 32.39 7.75 25.50
CA LYS A 488 33.29 8.76 24.93
C LYS A 488 32.61 10.11 25.02
N ASP A 489 33.27 11.07 25.66
CA ASP A 489 32.92 12.48 25.51
C ASP A 489 32.86 12.79 24.00
N THR A 490 31.88 13.55 23.56
CA THR A 490 31.77 13.99 22.14
C THR A 490 31.34 15.45 22.09
N GLU A 491 31.94 16.21 21.18
CA GLU A 491 31.53 17.56 20.86
C GLU A 491 30.16 17.55 20.17
N ARG A 492 29.26 18.46 20.57
CA ARG A 492 27.96 18.65 19.92
C ARG A 492 27.71 20.13 19.70
N CYS A 493 27.48 20.49 18.44
CA CYS A 493 26.99 21.81 18.02
C CYS A 493 25.48 21.75 17.72
N ARG A 494 24.78 22.88 17.83
CA ARG A 494 23.43 23.03 17.26
C ARG A 494 23.56 23.35 15.77
N ASN A 495 23.09 22.44 14.91
CA ASN A 495 22.99 22.69 13.47
C ASN A 495 21.64 23.36 13.16
N ASP A 496 21.65 24.69 13.02
CA ASP A 496 20.61 25.40 12.26
C ASP A 496 21.13 25.56 10.82
N ILE A 497 20.50 24.85 9.88
CA ILE A 497 20.87 24.86 8.45
C ILE A 497 20.07 25.97 7.76
N PHE A 498 20.77 26.90 7.09
CA PHE A 498 20.21 27.77 6.07
C PHE A 498 21.16 27.85 4.86
N PHE A 499 20.58 28.11 3.69
CA PHE A 499 21.22 28.09 2.37
C PHE A 499 22.31 29.16 2.18
#